data_AF-A0A958GFL2-F1
#
_entry.id   AF-A0A958GFL2-F1
#
_cell.length_a   1.000
_cell.length_b   1.000
_cell.length_c   1.000
_cell.angle_alpha   90.00
_cell.angle_beta   90.00
_cell.angle_gamma   90.00
#
_symmetry.space_group_name_H-M   'P 1'
#
loop_
_entity.id
_entity.type
_entity.pdbx_description
1 polymer ?
#
loop_
_entity_poly.entity_id
_entity_poly.type
_entity_poly.pdbx_seq_one_letter_code
_entity_poly.pdbx_strand_id
1 'polypeptide(L)'
;LYSGDTRILRRLLSVFEALDEKFEVVIVDAGSVRGAIQKTLYRAADQVVFVLNSDPASLYPSVDRLRRLREILSPNAEFIVADNSGMPGGLSRSLLLREFSRAAGLKREHWVNIGIPYCRIGARWPGSGSTFVSLARGAGREAIESLAGQIGLVEPRAAGNINSVVRFIKGMRPGHQAELTTESGEVPLREKLPSSFRAIPKVARKLLPASVNVSAPETPPLPQMNAETGGLAAALEDESPSSEVKESFELPMGAQSFVEAASDGEGEETLNRAELSPLISRASFQ
;
A
#
# COMPACT_ATOMS: atom_id res chain seq x y z
N LEU A 1 11.59 -7.20 -31.85
CA LEU A 1 10.67 -6.48 -30.94
C LEU A 1 11.35 -5.52 -29.95
N TYR A 2 12.68 -5.31 -29.96
CA TYR A 2 13.39 -4.53 -28.92
C TYR A 2 13.89 -3.12 -29.29
N SER A 3 13.51 -2.56 -30.43
CA SER A 3 14.06 -1.26 -30.88
C SER A 3 13.29 -0.03 -30.37
N GLY A 4 11.94 -0.10 -30.34
CA GLY A 4 11.10 1.05 -29.99
C GLY A 4 11.12 1.45 -28.50
N ASP A 5 11.21 0.45 -27.62
CA ASP A 5 11.12 0.66 -26.18
C ASP A 5 12.25 1.53 -25.63
N THR A 6 13.44 1.46 -26.22
CA THR A 6 14.62 2.18 -25.72
C THR A 6 14.46 3.71 -25.81
N ARG A 7 13.78 4.22 -26.85
CA ARG A 7 13.55 5.66 -27.00
C ARG A 7 12.52 6.18 -26.00
N ILE A 8 11.44 5.43 -25.79
CA ILE A 8 10.39 5.79 -24.83
C ILE A 8 10.96 5.80 -23.42
N LEU A 9 11.73 4.77 -23.05
CA LEU A 9 12.36 4.69 -21.73
C LEU A 9 13.36 5.82 -21.49
N ARG A 10 14.20 6.15 -22.48
CA ARG A 10 15.13 7.29 -22.36
C ARG A 10 14.40 8.60 -22.14
N ARG A 11 13.34 8.85 -22.91
CA ARG A 11 12.51 10.06 -22.74
C ARG A 11 11.86 10.10 -21.36
N LEU A 12 11.35 8.97 -20.88
CA LEU A 12 10.76 8.87 -19.54
C LEU A 12 11.79 9.19 -18.45
N LEU A 13 13.00 8.63 -18.55
CA LEU A 13 14.08 8.92 -17.60
C LEU A 13 14.48 10.40 -17.62
N SER A 14 14.63 11.00 -18.80
CA SER A 14 14.90 12.45 -18.91
C SER A 14 13.78 13.31 -18.33
N VAL A 15 12.52 12.87 -18.41
CA VAL A 15 11.41 13.55 -17.74
C VAL A 15 11.55 13.44 -16.23
N PHE A 16 11.87 12.26 -15.68
CA PHE A 16 12.08 12.12 -14.24
C PHE A 16 13.26 12.93 -13.74
N GLU A 17 14.38 12.98 -14.46
CA GLU A 17 15.51 13.84 -14.13
C GLU A 17 15.09 15.32 -14.03
N ALA A 18 14.32 15.81 -15.01
CA ALA A 18 13.82 17.18 -15.00
C ALA A 18 12.76 17.46 -13.91
N LEU A 19 12.02 16.44 -13.48
CA LEU A 19 11.07 16.54 -12.37
C LEU A 19 11.80 16.53 -11.02
N ASP A 20 12.79 15.66 -10.86
CA ASP A 20 13.61 15.54 -9.66
C ASP A 20 14.39 16.82 -9.36
N GLU A 21 14.87 17.52 -10.40
CA GLU A 21 15.50 18.84 -10.24
C GLU A 21 14.54 19.92 -9.72
N LYS A 22 13.23 19.80 -10.00
CA LYS A 22 12.24 20.86 -9.77
C LYS A 22 11.35 20.63 -8.56
N PHE A 23 11.13 19.39 -8.17
CA PHE A 23 10.17 19.00 -7.16
C PHE A 23 10.88 18.22 -6.05
N GLU A 24 10.54 18.54 -4.81
CA GLU A 24 11.04 17.78 -3.65
C GLU A 24 10.52 16.34 -3.62
N VAL A 25 9.37 16.11 -4.26
CA VAL A 25 8.68 14.82 -4.26
C VAL A 25 8.01 14.60 -5.62
N VAL A 26 8.24 13.42 -6.20
CA VAL A 26 7.56 12.96 -7.40
C VAL A 26 6.74 11.70 -7.07
N ILE A 27 5.41 11.79 -7.18
CA ILE A 27 4.50 10.66 -6.97
C ILE A 27 4.05 10.12 -8.32
N VAL A 28 4.23 8.82 -8.53
CA VAL A 28 3.83 8.15 -9.78
C VAL A 28 2.80 7.06 -9.50
N ASP A 29 1.61 7.19 -10.10
CA ASP A 29 0.62 6.10 -10.11
C ASP A 29 1.01 5.06 -11.18
N ALA A 30 1.42 3.87 -10.72
CA ALA A 30 1.81 2.76 -11.58
C ALA A 30 0.71 1.67 -11.73
N GLY A 31 -0.55 1.96 -11.36
CA GLY A 31 -1.63 0.97 -11.33
C GLY A 31 -1.88 0.26 -12.68
N SER A 32 -1.84 1.02 -13.76
CA SER A 32 -2.09 0.55 -15.14
C SER A 32 -0.82 0.20 -15.92
N VAL A 33 0.36 0.57 -15.42
CA VAL A 33 1.62 0.44 -16.16
C VAL A 33 2.07 -1.03 -16.20
N ARG A 34 2.55 -1.48 -17.37
CA ARG A 34 3.02 -2.86 -17.60
C ARG A 34 4.34 -2.87 -18.39
N GLY A 35 4.98 -4.03 -18.43
CA GLY A 35 6.14 -4.27 -19.30
C GLY A 35 7.39 -3.50 -18.90
N ALA A 36 8.16 -3.03 -19.89
CA ALA A 36 9.45 -2.38 -19.67
C ALA A 36 9.33 -1.06 -18.88
N ILE A 37 8.26 -0.28 -19.12
CA ILE A 37 7.99 0.97 -18.41
C ILE A 37 7.82 0.70 -16.91
N GLN A 38 7.02 -0.31 -16.55
CA GLN A 38 6.79 -0.69 -15.16
C GLN A 38 8.11 -1.04 -14.45
N LYS A 39 8.98 -1.82 -15.11
CA LYS A 39 10.30 -2.17 -14.58
C LYS A 39 11.17 -0.94 -14.36
N THR A 40 11.18 0.00 -15.31
CA THR A 40 11.94 1.24 -15.17
C THR A 40 11.43 2.09 -14.02
N LEU A 41 10.11 2.24 -13.85
CA LEU A 41 9.53 2.97 -12.72
C LEU A 41 9.95 2.38 -11.38
N TYR A 42 9.84 1.06 -11.20
CA TYR A 42 10.21 0.41 -9.94
C TYR A 42 11.72 0.39 -9.66
N ARG A 43 12.56 0.49 -10.69
CA ARG A 43 14.01 0.63 -10.54
C ARG A 43 14.45 2.05 -10.22
N ALA A 44 13.69 3.06 -10.66
CA ALA A 44 13.97 4.46 -10.39
C ALA A 44 13.35 4.95 -9.07
N ALA A 45 12.40 4.22 -8.48
CA ALA A 45 11.71 4.62 -7.26
C ALA A 45 12.58 4.43 -6.01
N ASP A 46 12.67 5.46 -5.17
CA ASP A 46 13.26 5.39 -3.83
C ASP A 46 12.32 4.71 -2.81
N GLN A 47 11.02 4.91 -2.98
CA GLN A 47 9.99 4.30 -2.13
C GLN A 47 8.85 3.74 -2.96
N VAL A 48 8.31 2.61 -2.54
CA VAL A 48 7.17 1.96 -3.19
C VAL A 48 6.09 1.64 -2.16
N VAL A 49 4.92 2.26 -2.35
CA VAL A 49 3.72 1.98 -1.57
C VAL A 49 2.85 0.96 -2.32
N PHE A 50 2.74 -0.24 -1.75
CA PHE A 50 1.87 -1.30 -2.23
C PHE A 50 0.53 -1.26 -1.51
N VAL A 51 -0.53 -0.94 -2.24
CA VAL A 51 -1.89 -0.90 -1.68
C VAL A 51 -2.51 -2.29 -1.72
N LEU A 52 -2.87 -2.83 -0.55
CA LEU A 52 -3.49 -4.13 -0.37
C LEU A 52 -4.96 -3.95 0.02
N ASN A 53 -5.87 -4.68 -0.63
CA ASN A 53 -7.28 -4.70 -0.23
C ASN A 53 -7.53 -5.78 0.83
N SER A 54 -8.46 -5.52 1.75
CA SER A 54 -8.93 -6.48 2.77
C SER A 54 -9.78 -7.64 2.22
N ASP A 55 -9.97 -7.75 0.90
CA ASP A 55 -10.75 -8.81 0.27
C ASP A 55 -10.01 -10.18 0.34
N PRO A 56 -10.59 -11.23 0.96
CA PRO A 56 -10.00 -12.56 1.01
C PRO A 56 -9.60 -13.12 -0.36
N ALA A 57 -10.39 -12.85 -1.40
CA ALA A 57 -10.12 -13.36 -2.75
C ALA A 57 -8.87 -12.73 -3.37
N SER A 58 -8.48 -11.54 -2.90
CA SER A 58 -7.33 -10.80 -3.42
C SER A 58 -6.01 -11.12 -2.71
N LEU A 59 -6.04 -11.87 -1.60
CA LEU A 59 -4.88 -12.05 -0.71
C LEU A 59 -3.69 -12.73 -1.42
N TYR A 60 -3.88 -13.96 -1.92
CA TYR A 60 -2.80 -14.72 -2.57
C TYR A 60 -2.38 -14.12 -3.93
N PRO A 61 -3.30 -13.64 -4.79
CA PRO A 61 -2.89 -12.88 -5.98
C PRO A 61 -2.02 -11.67 -5.66
N SER A 62 -2.29 -10.98 -4.54
CA SER A 62 -1.47 -9.84 -4.10
C SER A 62 -0.10 -10.28 -3.58
N VAL A 63 0.01 -11.45 -2.95
CA VAL A 63 1.31 -12.04 -2.55
C VAL A 63 2.16 -12.34 -3.78
N ASP A 64 1.58 -12.96 -4.81
CA ASP A 64 2.31 -13.27 -6.04
C ASP A 64 2.73 -12.01 -6.80
N ARG A 65 1.84 -11.01 -6.85
CA ARG A 65 2.17 -9.69 -7.42
C ARG A 65 3.33 -9.05 -6.68
N LEU A 66 3.32 -9.12 -5.35
CA LEU A 66 4.38 -8.56 -4.52
C LEU A 66 5.72 -9.30 -4.75
N ARG A 67 5.72 -10.63 -4.82
CA ARG A 67 6.94 -11.42 -5.10
C ARG A 67 7.59 -10.97 -6.41
N ARG A 68 6.82 -10.88 -7.50
CA ARG A 68 7.30 -10.39 -8.80
C ARG A 68 7.78 -8.95 -8.76
N LEU A 69 7.11 -8.10 -7.98
CA LEU A 69 7.50 -6.70 -7.80
C LEU A 69 8.86 -6.61 -7.09
N ARG A 70 9.09 -7.40 -6.05
CA ARG A 70 10.38 -7.42 -5.32
C ARG A 70 11.57 -7.82 -6.19
N GLU A 71 11.36 -8.64 -7.22
CA GLU A 71 12.41 -9.03 -8.18
C GLU A 71 12.87 -7.86 -9.09
N ILE A 72 12.03 -6.83 -9.26
CA ILE A 72 12.31 -5.70 -10.16
C ILE A 72 12.57 -4.38 -9.42
N LEU A 73 12.36 -4.33 -8.10
CA LEU A 73 12.68 -3.17 -7.28
C LEU A 73 14.18 -2.88 -7.28
N SER A 74 14.51 -1.60 -7.13
CA SER A 74 15.88 -1.20 -6.76
C SER A 74 16.24 -1.82 -5.39
N PRO A 75 17.50 -2.29 -5.19
CA PRO A 75 17.92 -2.86 -3.90
C PRO A 75 17.83 -1.85 -2.74
N ASN A 76 17.86 -0.56 -3.05
CA ASN A 76 17.77 0.51 -2.06
C ASN A 76 16.35 1.05 -1.89
N ALA A 77 15.38 0.57 -2.68
CA ALA A 77 14.01 1.06 -2.59
C ALA A 77 13.36 0.61 -1.28
N GLU A 78 12.82 1.57 -0.52
CA GLU A 78 11.99 1.27 0.64
C GLU A 78 10.63 0.74 0.16
N PHE A 79 10.12 -0.25 0.88
CA PHE A 79 8.87 -0.92 0.52
C PHE A 79 7.87 -0.85 1.67
N ILE A 80 6.70 -0.26 1.41
CA ILE A 80 5.63 -0.05 2.39
C ILE A 80 4.32 -0.65 1.87
N VAL A 81 3.59 -1.34 2.73
CA VAL A 81 2.26 -1.92 2.48
C VAL A 81 1.20 -1.09 3.17
N ALA A 82 0.32 -0.49 2.37
CA ALA A 82 -0.85 0.23 2.84
C ALA A 82 -2.09 -0.67 2.77
N ASP A 83 -2.69 -0.95 3.93
CA ASP A 83 -3.96 -1.66 4.04
C ASP A 83 -5.11 -0.72 3.67
N ASN A 84 -5.85 -1.06 2.62
CA ASN A 84 -7.11 -0.44 2.23
C ASN A 84 -8.27 -1.32 2.73
N SER A 85 -8.71 -1.05 3.95
CA SER A 85 -9.81 -1.73 4.64
C SER A 85 -11.17 -1.16 4.21
N GLY A 86 -11.44 -1.27 2.90
CA GLY A 86 -12.54 -0.59 2.22
C GLY A 86 -13.92 -1.26 2.33
N MET A 87 -14.01 -2.52 2.75
CA MET A 87 -15.28 -3.27 2.67
C MET A 87 -15.73 -3.88 4.01
N PRO A 88 -17.00 -3.68 4.40
CA PRO A 88 -17.60 -4.48 5.47
C PRO A 88 -17.62 -5.95 5.05
N GLY A 89 -17.18 -6.84 5.93
CA GLY A 89 -17.06 -8.28 5.64
C GLY A 89 -15.72 -8.72 5.03
N GLY A 90 -14.76 -7.81 4.85
CA GLY A 90 -13.38 -8.16 4.52
C GLY A 90 -12.64 -8.84 5.69
N LEU A 91 -11.41 -9.28 5.43
CA LEU A 91 -10.51 -9.80 6.46
C LEU A 91 -10.26 -8.73 7.53
N SER A 92 -10.32 -9.14 8.80
CA SER A 92 -9.86 -8.26 9.88
C SER A 92 -8.38 -7.92 9.69
N ARG A 93 -7.99 -6.69 10.05
CA ARG A 93 -6.62 -6.21 9.88
C ARG A 93 -5.58 -7.12 10.56
N SER A 94 -5.87 -7.66 11.73
CA SER A 94 -4.98 -8.59 12.43
C SER A 94 -4.75 -9.88 11.63
N LEU A 95 -5.82 -10.43 11.03
CA LEU A 95 -5.75 -11.61 10.17
C LEU A 95 -5.00 -11.30 8.87
N LEU A 96 -5.34 -10.19 8.21
CA LEU A 96 -4.67 -9.73 6.98
C LEU A 96 -3.16 -9.57 7.20
N LEU A 97 -2.78 -8.86 8.26
CA LEU A 97 -1.38 -8.67 8.66
C LEU A 97 -0.67 -10.01 8.86
N ARG A 98 -1.27 -10.93 9.62
CA ARG A 98 -0.67 -12.24 9.93
C ARG A 98 -0.50 -13.10 8.67
N GLU A 99 -1.57 -13.27 7.91
CA GLU A 99 -1.57 -14.19 6.76
C GLU A 99 -0.73 -13.64 5.61
N PHE A 100 -0.90 -12.36 5.26
CA PHE A 100 -0.13 -11.75 4.18
C PHE A 100 1.36 -11.65 4.53
N SER A 101 1.71 -11.24 5.75
CA SER A 101 3.13 -11.15 6.16
C SER A 101 3.81 -12.51 6.18
N ARG A 102 3.11 -13.55 6.63
CA ARG A 102 3.61 -14.93 6.60
C ARG A 102 3.85 -15.40 5.17
N ALA A 103 2.90 -15.20 4.27
CA ALA A 103 3.00 -15.66 2.89
C ALA A 103 4.02 -14.86 2.05
N ALA A 104 4.14 -13.55 2.30
CA ALA A 104 5.03 -12.65 1.58
C ALA A 104 6.43 -12.49 2.21
N GLY A 105 6.66 -13.06 3.40
CA GLY A 105 7.91 -12.91 4.14
C GLY A 105 8.18 -11.45 4.54
N LEU A 106 7.14 -10.73 4.97
CA LEU A 106 7.24 -9.33 5.40
C LEU A 106 7.30 -9.21 6.92
N LYS A 107 8.00 -8.17 7.38
CA LYS A 107 8.02 -7.75 8.79
C LYS A 107 7.01 -6.65 9.04
N ARG A 108 6.68 -6.41 10.32
CA ARG A 108 5.73 -5.37 10.74
C ARG A 108 6.12 -3.95 10.33
N GLU A 109 7.42 -3.67 10.24
CA GLU A 109 7.96 -2.36 9.81
C GLU A 109 7.57 -1.97 8.37
N HIS A 110 7.28 -2.95 7.51
CA HIS A 110 6.85 -2.70 6.14
C HIS A 110 5.39 -2.25 6.07
N TRP A 111 4.63 -2.25 7.16
CA TRP A 111 3.22 -1.92 7.13
C TRP A 111 2.95 -0.51 7.62
N VAL A 112 1.90 0.11 7.06
CA VAL A 112 1.37 1.35 7.62
C VAL A 112 0.79 1.09 9.01
N ASN A 113 1.06 2.00 9.96
CA ASN A 113 0.61 1.90 11.35
C ASN A 113 -0.91 1.87 11.50
N ILE A 114 -1.63 2.59 10.63
CA ILE A 114 -3.09 2.69 10.63
C ILE A 114 -3.59 2.27 9.24
N GLY A 115 -4.42 1.23 9.16
CA GLY A 115 -5.07 0.85 7.91
C GLY A 115 -6.07 1.92 7.49
N ILE A 116 -6.20 2.17 6.19
CA ILE A 116 -7.08 3.19 5.62
C ILE A 116 -8.50 2.61 5.63
N PRO A 117 -9.40 3.08 6.52
CA PRO A 117 -10.75 2.56 6.57
C PRO A 117 -11.60 3.10 5.42
N TYR A 118 -12.65 2.38 5.07
CA TYR A 118 -13.70 2.94 4.24
C TYR A 118 -14.29 4.21 4.84
N CYS A 119 -14.21 5.32 4.10
CA CYS A 119 -14.82 6.58 4.49
C CYS A 119 -15.85 7.00 3.45
N ARG A 120 -17.15 6.83 3.76
CA ARG A 120 -18.24 7.17 2.83
C ARG A 120 -18.21 8.63 2.36
N ILE A 121 -17.84 9.56 3.25
CA ILE A 121 -17.72 10.98 2.90
C ILE A 121 -16.47 11.19 2.04
N GLY A 122 -15.33 10.61 2.46
CA GLY A 122 -14.09 10.66 1.71
C GLY A 122 -14.24 10.13 0.29
N ALA A 123 -14.95 9.02 0.09
CA ALA A 123 -15.21 8.38 -1.20
C ALA A 123 -15.96 9.25 -2.23
N ARG A 124 -16.50 10.41 -1.82
CA ARG A 124 -17.11 11.40 -2.73
C ARG A 124 -16.11 12.34 -3.37
N TRP A 125 -14.82 12.20 -3.05
CA TRP A 125 -13.77 13.07 -3.58
C TRP A 125 -13.60 13.04 -5.12
N PRO A 126 -13.77 11.90 -5.83
CA PRO A 126 -13.56 11.88 -7.27
C PRO A 126 -14.56 12.81 -7.98
N GLY A 127 -14.07 13.71 -8.82
CA GLY A 127 -14.90 14.69 -9.55
C GLY A 127 -15.38 15.89 -8.72
N SER A 128 -15.10 15.94 -7.42
CA SER A 128 -15.54 17.05 -6.55
C SER A 128 -14.61 18.28 -6.57
N GLY A 129 -13.43 18.18 -7.18
CA GLY A 129 -12.35 19.17 -7.04
C GLY A 129 -11.68 19.19 -5.65
N SER A 130 -12.11 18.32 -4.73
CA SER A 130 -11.52 18.12 -3.40
C SER A 130 -10.67 16.85 -3.35
N THR A 131 -9.87 16.69 -2.29
CA THR A 131 -9.08 15.49 -2.04
C THR A 131 -9.79 14.58 -1.03
N PHE A 132 -9.40 13.30 -0.98
CA PHE A 132 -9.88 12.41 0.07
C PHE A 132 -9.59 13.00 1.46
N VAL A 133 -8.42 13.60 1.67
CA VAL A 133 -8.00 14.18 2.96
C VAL A 133 -8.86 15.38 3.37
N SER A 134 -9.26 16.23 2.42
CA SER A 134 -10.10 17.40 2.75
C SER A 134 -11.54 17.01 3.12
N LEU A 135 -12.05 15.91 2.55
CA LEU A 135 -13.40 15.40 2.82
C LEU A 135 -13.46 14.40 3.97
N ALA A 136 -12.43 13.58 4.14
CA ALA A 136 -12.38 12.56 5.17
C ALA A 136 -12.35 13.17 6.57
N ARG A 137 -12.98 12.49 7.52
CA ARG A 137 -13.03 12.87 8.93
C ARG A 137 -12.60 11.70 9.80
N GLY A 138 -12.07 12.00 10.98
CA GLY A 138 -11.64 11.00 11.97
C GLY A 138 -10.59 10.05 11.40
N ALA A 139 -10.80 8.74 11.58
CA ALA A 139 -9.84 7.69 11.26
C ALA A 139 -9.37 7.68 9.79
N GLY A 140 -10.23 8.02 8.83
CA GLY A 140 -9.82 8.06 7.42
C GLY A 140 -8.77 9.13 7.12
N ARG A 141 -8.91 10.31 7.74
CA ARG A 141 -7.93 11.38 7.61
C ARG A 141 -6.65 11.06 8.36
N GLU A 142 -6.77 10.56 9.59
CA GLU A 142 -5.64 10.15 10.43
C GLU A 142 -4.79 9.06 9.75
N ALA A 143 -5.42 8.08 9.09
CA ALA A 143 -4.71 7.03 8.37
C ALA A 143 -3.89 7.57 7.20
N ILE A 144 -4.43 8.53 6.43
CA ILE A 144 -3.69 9.15 5.31
C ILE A 144 -2.58 10.07 5.82
N GLU A 145 -2.83 10.86 6.88
CA GLU A 145 -1.79 11.69 7.50
C GLU A 145 -0.67 10.80 8.10
N SER A 146 -1.01 9.66 8.69
CA SER A 146 -0.04 8.67 9.18
C SER A 146 0.76 8.02 8.06
N LEU A 147 0.12 7.65 6.94
CA LEU A 147 0.81 7.13 5.77
C LEU A 147 1.79 8.20 5.25
N ALA A 148 1.32 9.43 5.04
CA ALA A 148 2.14 10.55 4.55
C ALA A 148 3.34 10.84 5.46
N GLY A 149 3.18 10.74 6.77
CA GLY A 149 4.29 10.87 7.72
C GLY A 149 5.30 9.72 7.64
N GLN A 150 4.83 8.49 7.39
CA GLN A 150 5.70 7.32 7.27
C GLN A 150 6.53 7.34 5.98
N ILE A 151 5.96 7.85 4.87
CA ILE A 151 6.70 8.04 3.60
C ILE A 151 7.49 9.36 3.56
N GLY A 152 7.59 10.08 4.69
CA GLY A 152 8.39 11.30 4.80
C GLY A 152 7.84 12.53 4.07
N LEU A 153 6.60 12.49 3.57
CA LEU A 153 5.98 13.64 2.88
C LEU A 153 5.52 14.73 3.83
N VAL A 154 5.25 14.38 5.08
CA VAL A 154 4.78 15.31 6.10
C VAL A 154 5.63 15.07 7.33
N GLU A 155 6.23 16.12 7.88
CA GLU A 155 6.86 16.01 9.19
C GLU A 155 5.83 15.45 10.17
N PRO A 156 6.13 14.34 10.87
CA PRO A 156 5.18 13.76 11.80
C PRO A 156 4.82 14.85 12.81
N ARG A 157 3.57 15.34 12.74
CA ARG A 157 3.06 16.33 13.69
C ARG A 157 3.32 15.73 15.05
N ALA A 158 4.27 16.29 15.80
CA ALA A 158 4.71 15.78 17.09
C ALA A 158 3.46 15.38 17.87
N ALA A 159 3.26 14.05 18.01
CA ALA A 159 1.95 13.45 18.26
C ALA A 159 1.21 14.29 19.28
N GLY A 160 0.19 15.03 18.80
CA GLY A 160 -0.41 16.12 19.53
C GLY A 160 -0.90 15.63 20.89
N ASN A 161 -0.05 15.83 21.90
CA ASN A 161 -0.23 15.53 23.31
C ASN A 161 -1.01 14.20 23.52
N ILE A 162 -0.33 13.07 23.72
CA ILE A 162 -0.86 11.72 24.05
C ILE A 162 -2.13 11.75 24.94
N ASN A 163 -2.24 12.77 25.79
CA ASN A 163 -3.44 13.18 26.51
C ASN A 163 -4.74 13.28 25.69
N SER A 164 -4.73 13.55 24.39
CA SER A 164 -5.90 13.60 23.51
C SER A 164 -6.42 12.20 23.16
N VAL A 165 -5.52 11.27 22.83
CA VAL A 165 -5.82 9.85 22.63
C VAL A 165 -6.25 9.19 23.94
N VAL A 166 -5.57 9.50 25.05
CA VAL A 166 -5.98 9.02 26.39
C VAL A 166 -7.35 9.56 26.78
N ARG A 167 -7.70 10.80 26.42
CA ARG A 167 -9.02 11.37 26.69
C ARG A 167 -10.12 10.79 25.78
N PHE A 168 -9.78 10.39 24.55
CA PHE A 168 -10.67 9.62 23.68
C PHE A 168 -10.93 8.21 24.22
N ILE A 169 -9.88 7.49 24.64
CA ILE A 169 -9.98 6.17 25.27
C ILE A 169 -10.74 6.23 26.59
N LYS A 170 -10.49 7.24 27.44
CA LYS A 170 -11.25 7.48 28.68
C LYS A 170 -12.67 8.00 28.46
N GLY A 171 -12.97 8.51 27.26
CA GLY A 171 -14.29 9.00 26.85
C GLY A 171 -15.20 7.92 26.27
N MET A 172 -14.65 6.74 25.92
CA MET A 172 -15.45 5.57 25.58
C MET A 172 -16.08 5.02 26.86
N ARG A 173 -17.37 5.31 27.07
CA ARG A 173 -18.13 4.80 28.22
C ARG A 173 -18.06 3.26 28.25
N PRO A 174 -17.85 2.63 29.41
CA PRO A 174 -18.00 1.19 29.59
C PRO A 174 -19.51 0.88 29.60
N GLY A 175 -20.10 0.79 28.41
CA GLY A 175 -21.52 0.56 28.23
C GLY A 175 -21.90 -0.89 27.97
N HIS A 176 -20.97 -1.84 27.97
CA HIS A 176 -21.17 -3.28 27.77
C HIS A 176 -20.12 -4.07 28.57
N GLN A 177 -20.09 -3.91 29.89
CA GLN A 177 -19.58 -4.97 30.76
C GLN A 177 -20.81 -5.75 31.24
N ALA A 178 -21.00 -6.93 30.65
CA ALA A 178 -21.95 -7.91 31.14
C ALA A 178 -21.61 -8.22 32.61
N GLU A 179 -22.63 -8.24 33.44
CA GLU A 179 -22.60 -8.70 34.82
C GLU A 179 -22.01 -10.12 34.86
N LEU A 180 -20.78 -10.23 35.35
CA LEU A 180 -20.26 -11.45 35.93
C LEU A 180 -20.19 -11.20 37.44
N THR A 181 -21.31 -11.53 38.10
CA THR A 181 -21.37 -11.70 39.54
C THR A 181 -20.36 -12.78 39.94
N THR A 182 -19.31 -12.36 40.64
CA THR A 182 -18.52 -13.25 41.48
C THR A 182 -18.58 -12.69 42.88
N GLU A 183 -19.24 -13.46 43.74
CA GLU A 183 -19.25 -13.26 45.18
C GLU A 183 -17.84 -13.49 45.75
N SER A 184 -17.61 -12.84 46.90
CA SER A 184 -16.58 -13.10 47.92
C SER A 184 -15.35 -12.18 47.95
N GLY A 185 -15.17 -11.52 49.11
CA GLY A 185 -13.87 -11.45 49.80
C GLY A 185 -13.10 -10.12 49.79
N GLU A 186 -13.45 -9.25 50.74
CA GLU A 186 -12.61 -8.33 51.54
C GLU A 186 -11.17 -7.89 51.12
N VAL A 187 -11.04 -6.60 50.73
CA VAL A 187 -10.16 -5.44 51.17
C VAL A 187 -8.81 -5.69 51.92
N PRO A 188 -7.82 -4.75 51.97
CA PRO A 188 -7.00 -4.03 50.95
C PRO A 188 -5.47 -4.06 51.26
N LEU A 189 -4.61 -3.36 50.50
CA LEU A 189 -3.64 -2.40 51.06
C LEU A 189 -2.88 -1.61 49.96
N ARG A 190 -2.78 -0.30 50.21
CA ARG A 190 -2.12 0.72 49.38
C ARG A 190 -0.60 0.67 49.53
N GLU A 191 0.11 0.68 48.42
CA GLU A 191 1.50 1.13 48.38
C GLU A 191 1.72 2.30 47.42
N LYS A 192 2.60 3.19 47.87
CA LYS A 192 2.87 4.55 47.41
C LYS A 192 3.73 4.54 46.15
N LEU A 193 3.50 5.50 45.24
CA LEU A 193 4.48 5.88 44.22
C LEU A 193 4.89 7.35 44.43
N PRO A 194 6.20 7.68 44.30
CA PRO A 194 6.74 8.96 44.71
C PRO A 194 6.51 10.08 43.68
N SER A 195 6.29 11.26 44.23
CA SER A 195 6.21 12.55 43.55
C SER A 195 7.59 13.06 43.17
N SER A 196 8.00 12.89 41.92
CA SER A 196 9.14 13.63 41.37
C SER A 196 9.05 13.78 39.85
N PHE A 197 8.31 14.80 39.40
CA PHE A 197 8.61 15.48 38.14
C PHE A 197 8.46 16.98 38.38
N ARG A 198 9.59 17.65 38.64
CA ARG A 198 9.70 19.11 38.60
C ARG A 198 9.95 19.56 37.16
N ALA A 199 9.40 20.73 36.89
CA ALA A 199 9.26 21.41 35.62
C ALA A 199 10.57 21.82 34.95
N ILE A 200 10.52 22.00 33.62
CA ILE A 200 11.46 22.79 32.81
C ILE A 200 10.62 23.70 31.88
N PRO A 201 11.07 24.94 31.58
CA PRO A 201 10.18 26.09 31.47
C PRO A 201 9.71 26.41 30.04
N LYS A 202 8.70 27.29 30.02
CA LYS A 202 8.15 27.98 28.84
C LYS A 202 9.26 28.65 28.04
N VAL A 203 9.35 28.35 26.74
CA VAL A 203 10.04 29.20 25.76
C VAL A 203 9.00 29.83 24.86
N ALA A 204 9.17 31.14 24.71
CA ALA A 204 8.25 32.08 24.12
C ALA A 204 8.04 31.90 22.62
N ARG A 205 6.80 32.10 22.20
CA ARG A 205 6.39 32.32 20.81
C ARG A 205 7.11 33.55 20.26
N LYS A 206 7.79 33.40 19.12
CA LYS A 206 8.10 34.51 18.23
C LYS A 206 7.17 34.44 17.03
N LEU A 207 6.35 35.46 16.91
CA LEU A 207 5.40 35.73 15.83
C LEU A 207 6.17 35.91 14.52
N LEU A 208 5.67 35.34 13.43
CA LEU A 208 5.95 35.80 12.07
C LEU A 208 4.64 36.21 11.38
N PRO A 209 4.71 37.23 10.50
CA PRO A 209 3.56 38.05 10.11
C PRO A 209 2.73 37.46 8.97
N ALA A 210 1.58 38.10 8.85
CA ALA A 210 0.47 37.85 7.95
C ALA A 210 0.82 37.82 6.45
N SER A 211 0.18 36.86 5.78
CA SER A 211 -0.42 36.93 4.43
C SER A 211 0.26 37.81 3.38
N VAL A 212 0.94 37.15 2.42
CA VAL A 212 1.18 37.70 1.08
C VAL A 212 0.02 37.27 0.19
N ASN A 213 -0.70 38.27 -0.32
CA ASN A 213 -1.80 38.15 -1.26
C ASN A 213 -1.19 37.98 -2.67
N VAL A 214 -1.36 36.82 -3.30
CA VAL A 214 -0.91 36.58 -4.68
C VAL A 214 -2.14 36.56 -5.58
N SER A 215 -2.29 37.62 -6.37
CA SER A 215 -3.30 37.75 -7.42
C SER A 215 -3.09 36.70 -8.51
N ALA A 216 -4.18 36.10 -8.98
CA ALA A 216 -4.18 35.14 -10.08
C ALA A 216 -3.81 35.82 -11.42
N PRO A 217 -3.03 35.17 -12.29
CA PRO A 217 -2.76 35.68 -13.63
C PRO A 217 -4.00 35.52 -14.54
N GLU A 218 -4.26 36.57 -15.32
CA GLU A 218 -5.34 36.66 -16.30
C GLU A 218 -5.21 35.59 -17.39
N THR A 219 -6.32 34.88 -17.63
CA THR A 219 -6.47 33.88 -18.70
C THR A 219 -6.64 34.60 -20.04
N PRO A 220 -5.84 34.28 -21.08
CA PRO A 220 -6.07 34.84 -22.42
C PRO A 220 -7.32 34.23 -23.08
N PRO A 221 -8.06 34.99 -23.91
CA PRO A 221 -9.27 34.51 -24.57
C PRO A 221 -8.95 33.49 -25.67
N LEU A 222 -9.80 32.47 -25.76
CA LEU A 222 -9.75 31.44 -26.80
C LEU A 222 -10.14 32.02 -28.18
N PRO A 223 -9.51 31.55 -29.27
CA PRO A 223 -9.87 31.96 -30.62
C PRO A 223 -11.24 31.39 -31.02
N GLN A 224 -12.08 32.26 -31.59
CA GLN A 224 -13.38 31.92 -32.15
C GLN A 224 -13.19 31.05 -33.41
N MET A 225 -13.69 29.82 -33.39
CA MET A 225 -13.80 28.98 -34.58
C MET A 225 -15.05 29.39 -35.37
N ASN A 226 -14.82 29.93 -36.57
CA ASN A 226 -15.88 30.19 -37.55
C ASN A 226 -16.34 28.86 -38.15
N ALA A 227 -17.66 28.65 -38.12
CA ALA A 227 -18.32 27.54 -38.77
C ALA A 227 -18.50 27.87 -40.27
N GLU A 228 -17.69 27.25 -41.12
CA GLU A 228 -17.99 27.16 -42.55
C GLU A 228 -18.66 25.82 -42.84
N THR A 229 -19.98 25.88 -42.95
CA THR A 229 -20.81 24.86 -43.58
C THR A 229 -20.61 24.91 -45.09
N GLY A 230 -19.98 23.88 -45.66
CA GLY A 230 -19.91 23.64 -47.10
C GLY A 230 -20.23 22.18 -47.37
N GLY A 231 -21.41 21.92 -47.93
CA GLY A 231 -21.87 20.58 -48.27
C GLY A 231 -21.15 19.98 -49.48
N LEU A 232 -21.13 18.64 -49.51
CA LEU A 232 -21.00 17.86 -50.74
C LEU A 232 -21.59 16.47 -50.48
N ALA A 233 -22.71 16.23 -51.16
CA ALA A 233 -23.28 14.91 -51.36
C ALA A 233 -22.49 14.18 -52.44
N ALA A 234 -22.26 12.87 -52.26
CA ALA A 234 -22.46 11.84 -53.28
C ALA A 234 -21.97 10.47 -52.79
N ALA A 235 -22.90 9.51 -52.84
CA ALA A 235 -22.79 8.12 -53.31
C ALA A 235 -21.49 7.33 -53.11
N LEU A 236 -21.62 6.13 -52.52
CA LEU A 236 -21.05 4.83 -52.93
C LEU A 236 -21.45 3.80 -51.85
N GLU A 237 -22.46 2.99 -52.11
CA GLU A 237 -22.33 1.58 -52.52
C GLU A 237 -22.02 0.64 -51.33
N ASP A 238 -23.12 0.08 -50.82
CA ASP A 238 -23.36 -1.36 -50.65
C ASP A 238 -22.16 -2.28 -50.95
N GLU A 239 -21.65 -2.98 -49.92
CA GLU A 239 -21.27 -4.39 -49.99
C GLU A 239 -21.09 -4.94 -48.57
N SER A 240 -22.06 -5.74 -48.14
CA SER A 240 -21.87 -6.73 -47.09
C SER A 240 -21.17 -7.95 -47.70
N PRO A 241 -20.24 -8.58 -46.96
CA PRO A 241 -20.47 -10.01 -46.78
C PRO A 241 -20.23 -10.50 -45.36
N SER A 242 -21.25 -11.18 -44.88
CA SER A 242 -21.22 -12.34 -44.00
C SER A 242 -19.98 -13.23 -44.20
N SER A 243 -19.27 -13.53 -43.11
CA SER A 243 -18.64 -14.83 -42.94
C SER A 243 -18.73 -15.28 -41.48
N GLU A 244 -19.53 -16.31 -41.27
CA GLU A 244 -19.57 -17.13 -40.06
C GLU A 244 -18.22 -17.82 -39.89
N VAL A 245 -17.49 -17.50 -38.83
CA VAL A 245 -16.39 -18.33 -38.36
C VAL A 245 -16.98 -19.35 -37.38
N LYS A 246 -17.29 -20.55 -37.88
CA LYS A 246 -17.50 -21.74 -37.03
C LYS A 246 -16.12 -22.26 -36.62
N GLU A 247 -15.68 -21.85 -35.44
CA GLU A 247 -14.49 -22.43 -34.80
C GLU A 247 -14.94 -23.66 -33.98
N SER A 248 -14.80 -24.82 -34.60
CA SER A 248 -14.96 -26.13 -33.96
C SER A 248 -13.77 -26.35 -33.02
N PHE A 249 -13.97 -26.13 -31.72
CA PHE A 249 -12.98 -26.47 -30.71
C PHE A 249 -13.12 -27.97 -30.35
N GLU A 250 -12.31 -28.81 -31.00
CA GLU A 250 -12.11 -30.20 -30.59
C GLU A 250 -11.29 -30.23 -29.30
N LEU A 251 -11.89 -30.70 -28.21
CA LEU A 251 -11.20 -31.06 -26.98
C LEU A 251 -10.60 -32.47 -27.15
N PRO A 252 -9.28 -32.67 -26.98
CA PRO A 252 -8.76 -34.01 -26.78
C PRO A 252 -9.12 -34.47 -25.36
N MET A 253 -10.07 -35.39 -25.29
CA MET A 253 -10.19 -36.33 -24.18
C MET A 253 -8.94 -37.23 -24.13
N GLY A 254 -8.39 -37.42 -22.95
CA GLY A 254 -7.63 -38.63 -22.61
C GLY A 254 -6.23 -38.43 -22.06
N ALA A 255 -6.12 -38.51 -20.73
CA ALA A 255 -5.02 -39.15 -19.99
C ALA A 255 -5.51 -39.26 -18.53
N GLN A 256 -6.25 -40.31 -18.21
CA GLN A 256 -5.75 -41.55 -17.60
C GLN A 256 -4.99 -41.32 -16.29
N SER A 257 -5.67 -41.78 -15.24
CA SER A 257 -5.20 -42.05 -13.89
C SER A 257 -3.92 -42.88 -13.85
N PHE A 258 -2.96 -42.46 -13.05
CA PHE A 258 -1.98 -43.35 -12.44
C PHE A 258 -2.15 -43.27 -10.93
N VAL A 259 -2.79 -44.32 -10.41
CA VAL A 259 -2.70 -44.76 -9.02
C VAL A 259 -1.60 -45.80 -9.03
N GLU A 260 -0.50 -45.57 -8.31
CA GLU A 260 0.33 -46.68 -7.87
C GLU A 260 0.85 -46.37 -6.47
N ALA A 261 0.27 -47.13 -5.53
CA ALA A 261 0.73 -47.26 -4.17
C ALA A 261 1.94 -48.19 -4.16
N ALA A 262 2.98 -47.81 -3.43
CA ALA A 262 3.98 -48.74 -2.93
C ALA A 262 4.23 -48.37 -1.47
N SER A 263 3.57 -49.11 -0.58
CA SER A 263 3.96 -49.24 0.82
C SER A 263 4.87 -50.46 0.95
N ASP A 264 5.53 -50.52 2.11
CA ASP A 264 6.18 -51.67 2.73
C ASP A 264 7.66 -51.85 2.42
N GLY A 265 8.45 -51.50 3.44
CA GLY A 265 9.89 -51.71 3.52
C GLY A 265 10.37 -51.39 4.93
N GLU A 266 9.87 -52.14 5.92
CA GLU A 266 10.49 -52.22 7.24
C GLU A 266 11.88 -52.87 7.11
N GLY A 267 12.83 -52.36 7.89
CA GLY A 267 14.19 -52.87 7.95
C GLY A 267 15.00 -52.08 8.97
N GLU A 268 14.79 -52.42 10.25
CA GLU A 268 15.70 -52.07 11.34
C GLU A 268 17.12 -52.56 11.03
N GLU A 269 18.13 -51.71 11.18
CA GLU A 269 19.40 -52.16 11.74
C GLU A 269 20.11 -51.02 12.48
N THR A 270 20.23 -51.24 13.78
CA THR A 270 21.04 -50.52 14.75
C THR A 270 22.53 -50.58 14.38
N LEU A 271 23.25 -49.46 14.47
CA LEU A 271 24.66 -49.49 14.86
C LEU A 271 25.16 -48.15 15.43
N ASN A 272 25.65 -48.27 16.65
CA ASN A 272 26.31 -47.25 17.47
C ASN A 272 27.62 -46.74 16.85
N ARG A 273 27.84 -45.42 16.93
CA ARG A 273 29.14 -44.78 17.27
C ARG A 273 28.89 -43.27 17.38
N ALA A 274 28.82 -42.66 18.57
CA ALA A 274 29.92 -42.34 19.47
C ALA A 274 31.05 -41.54 18.78
N GLU A 275 31.18 -40.29 19.25
CA GLU A 275 32.37 -39.44 19.26
C GLU A 275 32.84 -38.83 17.92
N LEU A 276 32.66 -37.50 17.80
CA LEU A 276 33.75 -36.51 17.87
C LEU A 276 33.17 -35.10 17.57
N SER A 277 33.13 -34.25 18.59
CA SER A 277 33.19 -32.79 18.45
C SER A 277 34.67 -32.36 18.63
N PRO A 278 35.00 -31.05 18.64
CA PRO A 278 34.79 -29.98 17.66
C PRO A 278 36.15 -29.30 17.30
N LEU A 279 36.14 -28.25 16.46
CA LEU A 279 36.98 -27.00 16.54
C LEU A 279 37.59 -26.49 15.22
N ILE A 280 37.61 -25.13 15.12
CA ILE A 280 38.57 -24.25 14.40
C ILE A 280 38.34 -24.15 12.86
N SER A 281 38.30 -23.00 12.18
CA SER A 281 38.63 -21.61 12.50
C SER A 281 37.98 -20.61 11.53
N ARG A 282 37.76 -19.40 12.05
CA ARG A 282 38.02 -18.08 11.44
C ARG A 282 38.84 -18.06 10.14
N ALA A 283 38.37 -17.31 9.14
CA ALA A 283 39.21 -16.36 8.38
C ALA A 283 38.35 -15.31 7.66
N SER A 284 38.48 -14.07 8.12
CA SER A 284 38.17 -12.84 7.40
C SER A 284 39.10 -12.70 6.20
N PHE A 285 38.63 -12.16 5.07
CA PHE A 285 39.48 -11.39 4.15
C PHE A 285 38.64 -10.39 3.34
N GLN A 286 39.03 -9.12 3.53
CA GLN A 286 38.90 -7.92 2.69
C GLN A 286 37.57 -7.55 2.05
#